data_AF-A0A1H8AYP4-F1
#
_entry.id   AF-A0A1H8AYP4-F1
#
_cell.length_a   1.000
_cell.length_b   1.000
_cell.length_c   1.000
_cell.angle_alpha   90.00
_cell.angle_beta   90.00
_cell.angle_gamma   90.00
#
_symmetry.space_group_name_H-M   'P 1'
#
loop_
_entity.id
_entity.type
_entity.pdbx_description
1 polymer ?
#
loop_
_entity_poly.entity_id
_entity_poly.type
_entity_poly.pdbx_seq_one_letter_code
_entity_poly.pdbx_strand_id
1 'polypeptide(L)'
;MNPGGKGANQAVAVARLGGDVAFIGKIGDDIFSKQSSQLFDEEGVEIGGIIADEGAPAAGDVFNGALEVAVEEGKTLKDAVSFACQASAIAVKRMGARYSIPYRREIVYGE
;
A
#
# COMPACT_ATOMS: atom_id res chain seq x y z
N MET A 1 -7.03 -16.52 -2.70
CA MET A 1 -7.24 -15.05 -2.75
C MET A 1 -5.85 -14.45 -2.65
N ASN A 2 -5.33 -13.81 -3.70
CA ASN A 2 -3.94 -13.35 -3.69
C ASN A 2 -3.86 -12.02 -2.93
N PRO A 3 -3.18 -11.94 -1.78
CA PRO A 3 -3.09 -10.72 -1.01
C PRO A 3 -1.96 -9.87 -1.60
N GLY A 4 -2.24 -8.91 -2.47
CA GLY A 4 -1.15 -8.09 -3.00
C GLY A 4 -1.55 -6.94 -3.91
N GLY A 5 -1.20 -5.73 -3.49
CA GLY A 5 -1.23 -4.53 -4.33
C GLY A 5 -0.22 -4.59 -5.49
N LYS A 6 -0.12 -3.50 -6.26
CA LYS A 6 0.71 -3.46 -7.49
C LYS A 6 2.18 -3.85 -7.23
N GLY A 7 2.78 -3.36 -6.14
CA GLY A 7 4.16 -3.68 -5.79
C GLY A 7 4.40 -5.16 -5.48
N ALA A 8 3.48 -5.78 -4.72
CA ALA A 8 3.55 -7.20 -4.38
C ALA A 8 3.49 -8.08 -5.65
N ASN A 9 2.56 -7.77 -6.56
CA ASN A 9 2.42 -8.50 -7.82
C ASN A 9 3.64 -8.33 -8.73
N GLN A 10 4.26 -7.15 -8.72
CA GLN A 10 5.50 -6.92 -9.48
C GLN A 10 6.68 -7.72 -8.90
N ALA A 11 6.83 -7.77 -7.58
CA ALA A 11 7.90 -8.55 -6.96
C ALA A 11 7.77 -10.04 -7.27
N VAL A 12 6.57 -10.62 -7.12
CA VAL A 12 6.30 -12.01 -7.50
C VAL A 12 6.58 -12.24 -9.00
N ALA A 13 6.21 -11.30 -9.88
CA ALA A 13 6.49 -11.42 -11.30
C ALA A 13 8.00 -11.44 -11.60
N VAL A 14 8.80 -10.60 -10.94
CA VAL A 14 10.26 -10.60 -11.12
C VAL A 14 10.85 -11.94 -10.69
N ALA A 15 10.49 -12.45 -9.51
CA ALA A 15 11.00 -13.72 -9.00
C ALA A 15 10.63 -14.90 -9.93
N ARG A 16 9.37 -14.98 -10.37
CA ARG A 16 8.90 -16.01 -11.31
C ARG A 16 9.57 -15.93 -12.69
N LEU A 17 9.99 -14.75 -13.12
CA LEU A 17 10.72 -14.56 -14.38
C LEU A 17 12.23 -14.81 -14.23
N GLY A 18 12.69 -15.24 -13.05
CA GLY A 18 14.08 -15.59 -12.77
C GLY A 18 14.98 -14.41 -12.40
N GLY A 19 14.39 -13.26 -12.04
CA GLY A 19 15.13 -12.11 -11.53
C GLY A 19 15.25 -12.12 -10.01
N ASP A 20 16.35 -11.59 -9.49
CA ASP A 20 16.52 -11.35 -8.06
C ASP A 20 15.67 -10.15 -7.61
N VAL A 21 14.93 -10.31 -6.51
CA VAL A 21 14.05 -9.26 -6.00
C VAL A 21 13.93 -9.34 -4.49
N ALA A 22 14.01 -8.17 -3.85
CA ALA A 22 13.72 -7.96 -2.45
C ALA A 22 12.47 -7.09 -2.31
N PHE A 23 11.56 -7.47 -1.42
CA PHE A 23 10.37 -6.70 -1.10
C PHE A 23 10.58 -5.95 0.22
N ILE A 24 10.67 -4.62 0.12
CA ILE A 24 10.82 -3.74 1.28
C ILE A 24 9.47 -3.08 1.53
N GLY A 25 8.93 -3.24 2.73
CA GLY A 25 7.62 -2.70 3.05
C GLY A 25 7.22 -2.91 4.49
N LYS A 26 6.17 -2.20 4.90
CA LYS A 26 5.55 -2.38 6.21
C LYS A 26 4.20 -3.08 6.01
N ILE A 27 4.01 -4.21 6.65
CA ILE A 27 2.77 -5.00 6.59
C ILE A 27 2.10 -5.00 7.96
N GLY A 28 0.79 -5.26 8.00
CA GLY A 28 0.08 -5.55 9.26
C GLY A 28 0.75 -6.71 10.00
N ASP A 29 0.53 -6.89 11.30
CA ASP A 29 0.80 -8.19 11.97
C ASP A 29 -0.51 -8.94 12.18
N ASP A 30 -1.12 -9.31 11.05
CA ASP A 30 -2.36 -10.10 11.01
C ASP A 30 -2.20 -11.37 10.18
N ILE A 31 -3.23 -12.23 10.17
CA ILE A 31 -3.18 -13.50 9.43
C ILE A 31 -2.95 -13.32 7.92
N PHE A 32 -3.43 -12.21 7.34
CA PHE A 32 -3.27 -11.93 5.91
C PHE A 32 -1.83 -11.53 5.60
N SER A 33 -1.20 -10.75 6.48
CA SER A 33 0.21 -10.39 6.37
C SER A 33 1.13 -11.62 6.41
N LYS A 34 0.83 -12.58 7.30
CA LYS A 34 1.57 -13.84 7.43
C LYS A 34 1.43 -14.70 6.19
N GLN A 35 0.23 -14.77 5.62
CA GLN A 35 -0.03 -15.44 4.34
C GLN A 35 0.72 -14.78 3.18
N SER A 36 0.77 -13.44 3.12
CA SER A 36 1.55 -12.70 2.11
C SER A 36 3.05 -12.96 2.21
N SER A 37 3.62 -12.93 3.42
CA SER A 37 5.04 -13.20 3.62
C SER A 37 5.40 -14.64 3.26
N GLN A 38 4.54 -15.60 3.61
CA GLN A 38 4.72 -17.00 3.22
C GLN A 38 4.68 -17.16 1.70
N LEU A 39 3.74 -16.48 1.02
CA LEU A 39 3.68 -16.47 -0.43
C LEU A 39 4.97 -15.90 -1.04
N PHE A 40 5.48 -14.78 -0.52
CA PHE A 40 6.74 -14.21 -1.02
C PHE A 40 7.93 -15.16 -0.85
N ASP A 41 8.02 -15.86 0.28
CA ASP A 41 9.04 -16.87 0.52
C ASP A 41 8.93 -18.03 -0.48
N GLU A 42 7.71 -18.54 -0.71
CA GLU A 42 7.44 -19.61 -1.70
C GLU A 42 7.78 -19.20 -3.14
N GLU A 43 7.62 -17.91 -3.47
CA GLU A 43 7.91 -17.35 -4.79
C GLU A 43 9.40 -16.98 -4.97
N GLY A 44 10.22 -17.07 -3.92
CA GLY A 44 11.65 -16.70 -3.97
C GLY A 44 11.91 -15.20 -3.89
N VAL A 45 10.99 -14.42 -3.34
CA VAL A 45 11.17 -12.99 -3.07
C VAL A 45 11.88 -12.83 -1.71
N GLU A 46 12.96 -12.05 -1.66
CA GLU A 46 13.66 -11.74 -0.40
C GLU A 46 12.78 -10.82 0.47
N ILE A 47 12.57 -11.17 1.73
CA ILE A 47 11.62 -10.49 2.63
C ILE A 47 12.25 -9.89 3.90
N GLY A 48 13.57 -9.89 4.03
CA GLY A 48 14.28 -9.30 5.19
C GLY A 48 14.05 -7.80 5.34
N GLY A 49 13.60 -7.13 4.28
CA GLY A 49 13.14 -5.73 4.29
C GLY A 49 11.70 -5.52 4.76
N ILE A 50 10.96 -6.58 5.12
CA ILE A 50 9.58 -6.47 5.60
C ILE A 50 9.55 -6.21 7.10
N ILE A 51 8.81 -5.18 7.50
CA ILE A 51 8.53 -4.87 8.90
C ILE A 51 7.05 -5.20 9.16
N ALA A 52 6.79 -6.14 10.06
CA ALA A 52 5.45 -6.43 10.55
C ALA A 52 5.09 -5.47 11.69
N ASP A 53 3.93 -4.83 11.59
CA ASP A 53 3.39 -3.94 12.62
C ASP A 53 1.87 -4.05 12.63
N GLU A 54 1.30 -4.48 13.76
CA GLU A 54 -0.15 -4.59 14.01
C GLU A 54 -0.94 -3.32 13.62
N GLY A 55 -0.29 -2.15 13.63
CA GLY A 55 -0.85 -0.86 13.25
C GLY A 55 -0.58 -0.39 11.82
N ALA A 56 0.07 -1.17 10.96
CA ALA A 56 0.54 -0.71 9.64
C ALA A 56 -0.60 -0.12 8.78
N PRO A 57 -0.52 1.17 8.41
CA PRO A 57 -1.54 1.83 7.62
C PRO A 57 -1.44 1.45 6.14
N ALA A 58 -2.58 1.42 5.44
CA ALA A 58 -2.67 1.09 4.01
C ALA A 58 -2.25 2.26 3.11
N ALA A 59 -1.19 2.99 3.48
CA ALA A 59 -0.84 4.29 2.95
C ALA A 59 -0.62 4.30 1.42
N GLY A 60 -0.05 3.23 0.87
CA GLY A 60 0.14 3.07 -0.58
C GLY A 60 -1.16 2.82 -1.35
N ASP A 61 -2.07 2.01 -0.79
CA ASP A 61 -3.39 1.78 -1.40
C ASP A 61 -4.26 3.03 -1.31
N VAL A 62 -4.19 3.75 -0.19
CA VAL A 62 -4.85 5.06 -0.01
C VAL A 62 -4.32 6.08 -1.02
N PHE A 63 -3.01 6.14 -1.24
CA PHE A 63 -2.42 7.02 -2.25
C PHE A 63 -2.97 6.68 -3.64
N ASN A 64 -2.94 5.41 -4.05
CA ASN A 64 -3.40 4.99 -5.36
C ASN A 64 -4.89 5.29 -5.59
N GLY A 65 -5.75 4.97 -4.61
CA GLY A 65 -7.18 5.24 -4.73
C GLY A 65 -7.50 6.73 -4.76
N ALA A 66 -6.80 7.55 -3.95
CA ALA A 66 -6.98 9.00 -3.97
C ALA A 66 -6.46 9.63 -5.28
N LEU A 67 -5.37 9.11 -5.84
CA LEU A 67 -4.84 9.55 -7.13
C LEU A 67 -5.82 9.25 -8.26
N GLU A 68 -6.39 8.04 -8.29
CA GLU A 68 -7.37 7.61 -9.29
C GLU A 68 -8.59 8.53 -9.31
N VAL A 69 -9.22 8.77 -8.15
CA VAL A 69 -10.36 9.68 -8.00
C VAL A 69 -10.01 11.10 -8.46
N ALA A 70 -8.83 11.60 -8.09
CA ALA A 70 -8.42 12.94 -8.48
C ALA A 70 -8.18 13.08 -9.99
N VAL A 71 -7.65 12.04 -10.66
CA VAL A 71 -7.49 12.01 -12.11
C VAL A 71 -8.85 11.95 -12.81
N GLU A 72 -9.78 11.14 -12.32
CA GLU A 72 -11.15 11.06 -12.85
C GLU A 72 -11.90 12.39 -12.74
N GLU A 73 -11.63 13.17 -11.68
CA GLU A 73 -12.14 14.53 -11.48
C GLU A 73 -11.51 15.58 -12.40
N GLY A 74 -10.60 15.19 -13.30
CA GLY A 74 -9.95 16.08 -14.26
C GLY A 74 -8.92 17.01 -13.63
N LYS A 75 -8.41 16.70 -12.43
CA LYS A 75 -7.32 17.47 -11.83
C LYS A 75 -6.05 17.32 -12.66
N THR A 76 -5.19 18.34 -12.58
CA THR A 76 -3.83 18.19 -13.10
C THR A 76 -3.11 17.08 -12.35
N LEU A 77 -2.13 16.41 -12.98
CA LEU A 77 -1.35 15.37 -12.33
C LEU A 77 -0.71 15.89 -11.02
N LYS A 78 -0.26 17.15 -11.01
CA LYS A 78 0.31 17.79 -9.82
C LYS A 78 -0.72 17.87 -8.68
N ASP A 79 -1.93 18.33 -8.97
CA ASP A 79 -2.99 18.46 -7.97
C ASP A 79 -3.52 17.10 -7.52
N ALA A 80 -3.53 16.11 -8.42
CA ALA A 80 -3.92 14.75 -8.13
C ALA A 80 -2.92 14.04 -7.20
N VAL A 81 -1.62 14.18 -7.48
CA VAL A 81 -0.55 13.70 -6.59
C VAL A 81 -0.61 14.41 -5.24
N SER A 82 -0.84 15.73 -5.22
CA SER A 82 -0.98 16.49 -3.97
C SER A 82 -2.14 15.96 -3.12
N PHE A 83 -3.30 15.68 -3.73
CA PHE A 83 -4.46 15.11 -3.05
C PHE A 83 -4.18 13.69 -2.52
N ALA A 84 -3.52 12.85 -3.33
CA ALA A 84 -3.13 11.50 -2.93
C ALA A 84 -2.12 11.48 -1.77
N CYS A 85 -1.14 12.39 -1.78
CA CYS A 85 -0.22 12.60 -0.67
C CYS A 85 -0.95 13.02 0.62
N GLN A 86 -1.93 13.92 0.54
CA GLN A 86 -2.72 14.33 1.71
C GLN A 86 -3.50 13.14 2.30
N ALA A 87 -4.15 12.34 1.45
CA ALA A 87 -4.87 11.14 1.89
C ALA A 87 -3.93 10.14 2.57
N SER A 88 -2.78 9.87 1.94
CA SER A 88 -1.76 8.97 2.47
C SER A 88 -1.17 9.48 3.80
N ALA A 89 -0.95 10.79 3.93
CA ALA A 89 -0.47 11.44 5.15
C ALA A 89 -1.46 11.29 6.32
N ILE A 90 -2.77 11.29 6.05
CA ILE A 90 -3.78 11.00 7.07
C ILE A 90 -3.74 9.51 7.45
N ALA A 91 -3.64 8.62 6.46
CA ALA A 91 -3.58 7.18 6.69
C ALA A 91 -2.40 6.78 7.57
N VAL A 92 -1.20 7.34 7.34
CA VAL A 92 -0.02 6.99 8.16
C VAL A 92 -0.13 7.39 9.63
N LYS A 93 -1.08 8.26 10.00
CA LYS A 93 -1.34 8.68 11.38
C LYS A 93 -2.33 7.78 12.12
N ARG A 94 -2.90 6.76 11.46
CA ARG A 94 -3.98 5.91 11.99
C ARG A 94 -3.56 4.45 12.03
N MET A 95 -4.01 3.72 13.05
CA MET A 95 -3.76 2.28 13.14
C MET A 95 -4.74 1.49 12.29
N GLY A 96 -4.23 0.43 11.66
CA GLY A 96 -5.00 -0.61 10.99
C GLY A 96 -5.32 -0.30 9.52
N ALA A 97 -5.10 -1.27 8.64
CA ALA A 97 -5.17 -1.10 7.18
C ALA A 97 -6.45 -0.39 6.69
N ARG A 98 -7.62 -1.00 6.86
CA ARG A 98 -8.90 -0.40 6.40
C ARG A 98 -9.35 0.80 7.22
N TYR A 99 -9.09 0.79 8.53
CA TYR A 99 -9.47 1.87 9.44
C TYR A 99 -8.62 3.13 9.24
N SER A 100 -7.44 2.99 8.65
CA SER A 100 -6.55 4.11 8.32
C SER A 100 -7.03 4.93 7.11
N ILE A 101 -7.93 4.39 6.27
CA ILE A 101 -8.39 5.05 5.05
C ILE A 101 -9.25 6.28 5.40
N PRO A 102 -8.88 7.50 4.95
CA PRO A 102 -9.65 8.70 5.25
C PRO A 102 -10.90 8.84 4.37
N TYR A 103 -11.93 9.47 4.92
CA TYR A 103 -13.04 10.03 4.16
C TYR A 103 -12.60 11.30 3.42
N ARG A 104 -13.26 11.58 2.29
CA ARG A 104 -13.00 12.79 1.49
C ARG A 104 -13.00 14.08 2.31
N ARG A 105 -13.94 14.22 3.26
CA ARG A 105 -14.04 15.41 4.13
C ARG A 105 -12.78 15.64 4.97
N GLU A 106 -12.13 14.58 5.42
CA GLU A 106 -10.92 14.65 6.24
C GLU A 106 -9.73 15.15 5.40
N ILE A 107 -9.71 14.81 4.11
CA ILE A 107 -8.68 15.28 3.16
C ILE A 107 -8.90 16.76 2.79
N VAL A 108 -10.15 17.15 2.57
CA VAL A 108 -10.49 18.50 2.07
C VAL A 108 -10.54 19.54 3.18
N TYR A 109 -11.05 19.18 4.36
CA TYR A 109 -11.33 20.12 5.47
C TYR A 109 -10.41 19.94 6.68
N GLY A 110 -9.65 18.84 6.77
CA GLY A 110 -8.65 18.63 7.82
C GLY A 110 -9.19 18.22 9.20
N GLU A 111 -10.41 17.66 9.26
CA GLU A 111 -11.02 17.11 10.48
C GLU A 111 -10.48 15.72 10.86
#